data_AF-A0A949NSG3-F1
#
_entry.id   AF-A0A949NSG3-F1
#
_cell.length_a   1.000
_cell.length_b   1.000
_cell.length_c   1.000
_cell.angle_alpha   90.00
_cell.angle_beta   90.00
_cell.angle_gamma   90.00
#
_symmetry.space_group_name_H-M   'P 1'
#
loop_
_entity.id
_entity.type
_entity.pdbx_description
1 polymer ?
#
loop_
_entity_poly.entity_id
_entity_poly.type
_entity_poly.pdbx_seq_one_letter_code
_entity_poly.pdbx_strand_id
1 'polypeptide(L)'
;MRRFKRTRKQQFIPNINTEDWLAQNPNAMIQCPSQPGGLKLTRESCAKRYMTANEPRWSNIGAEPFHIFVFKMNLVACRKCEIGAGFAKELKVKAA
;
A
#
# COMPACT_ATOMS: atom_id res chain seq x y z
N MET A 1 2.79 -26.70 -38.63
CA MET A 1 3.15 -25.73 -37.57
C MET A 1 3.50 -26.48 -36.29
N ARG A 2 4.75 -26.45 -35.82
CA ARG A 2 5.20 -27.16 -34.60
C ARG A 2 4.85 -26.33 -33.35
N ARG A 3 4.00 -26.86 -32.48
CA ARG A 3 3.62 -26.24 -31.20
C ARG A 3 4.74 -26.52 -30.18
N PHE A 4 5.58 -25.53 -29.89
CA PHE A 4 6.57 -25.64 -28.82
C PHE A 4 5.84 -25.73 -27.48
N LYS A 5 6.02 -26.85 -26.75
CA LYS A 5 5.56 -26.99 -25.36
C LYS A 5 6.41 -26.08 -24.48
N ARG A 6 5.82 -24.99 -23.98
CA ARG A 6 6.43 -24.11 -22.98
C ARG A 6 6.63 -24.91 -21.70
N THR A 7 7.85 -25.32 -21.40
CA THR A 7 8.21 -25.88 -20.11
C THR A 7 8.10 -24.77 -19.06
N ARG A 8 7.12 -24.87 -18.15
CA ARG A 8 7.06 -23.99 -16.97
C ARG A 8 8.31 -24.27 -16.14
N LYS A 9 9.29 -23.36 -16.17
CA LYS A 9 10.36 -23.35 -15.17
C LYS A 9 9.68 -23.28 -13.81
N GLN A 10 9.94 -24.26 -12.94
CA GLN A 10 9.49 -24.19 -11.55
C GLN A 10 10.10 -22.93 -10.94
N GLN A 11 9.26 -21.96 -10.59
CA GLN A 11 9.69 -20.79 -9.85
C GLN A 11 10.11 -21.26 -8.46
N PHE A 12 11.34 -20.93 -8.07
CA PHE A 12 11.78 -21.06 -6.69
C PHE A 12 10.93 -20.11 -5.84
N ILE A 13 10.12 -20.67 -4.95
CA ILE A 13 9.38 -19.92 -3.95
C ILE A 13 10.12 -20.14 -2.63
N PRO A 14 10.86 -19.15 -2.12
CA PRO A 14 11.53 -19.30 -0.83
C PRO A 14 10.47 -19.58 0.25
N ASN A 15 10.71 -20.60 1.07
CA ASN A 15 9.87 -20.89 2.23
C ASN A 15 10.21 -19.89 3.34
N ILE A 16 9.62 -18.70 3.25
CA ILE A 16 9.75 -17.66 4.27
C ILE A 16 8.61 -17.87 5.27
N ASN A 17 8.96 -18.20 6.51
CA ASN A 17 8.00 -18.13 7.60
C ASN A 17 7.73 -16.65 7.92
N THR A 18 6.53 -16.18 7.57
CA THR A 18 6.13 -14.79 7.76
C THR A 18 6.09 -14.38 9.22
N GLU A 19 5.72 -15.30 10.12
CA GLU A 19 5.63 -15.01 11.55
C GLU A 19 7.01 -14.80 12.16
N ASP A 20 7.99 -15.63 11.78
CA ASP A 20 9.38 -15.48 12.23
C ASP A 20 9.97 -14.15 11.75
N TRP A 21 9.68 -13.78 10.49
CA TRP A 21 10.12 -12.50 9.96
C TRP A 21 9.47 -11.32 10.68
N LEU A 22 8.17 -11.38 10.97
CA LEU A 22 7.46 -10.33 11.72
C LEU A 22 7.98 -10.21 13.15
N ALA A 23 8.29 -11.33 13.81
CA ALA A 23 8.89 -11.35 15.15
C ALA A 23 10.28 -10.69 15.16
N GLN A 24 11.07 -10.88 14.11
CA GLN A 24 12.39 -10.24 13.95
C GLN A 24 12.29 -8.76 13.53
N ASN A 25 11.14 -8.33 12.99
CA ASN A 25 10.93 -6.98 12.46
C ASN A 25 9.69 -6.31 13.10
N PRO A 26 9.64 -6.17 14.44
CA PRO A 26 8.43 -5.71 15.14
C PRO A 26 8.00 -4.29 14.74
N ASN A 27 8.93 -3.47 14.25
CA ASN A 27 8.69 -2.09 13.83
C ASN A 27 8.42 -1.93 12.32
N ALA A 28 8.48 -3.01 11.53
CA ALA A 28 8.25 -2.94 10.09
C ALA A 28 6.79 -2.63 9.75
N MET A 29 5.87 -3.03 10.63
CA MET A 29 4.43 -2.91 10.46
C MET A 29 3.85 -2.04 11.57
N ILE A 30 2.96 -1.12 11.22
CA ILE A 30 2.26 -0.23 12.15
C ILE A 30 0.77 -0.56 12.18
N GLN A 31 0.15 -0.31 13.33
CA GLN A 31 -1.30 -0.30 13.47
C GLN A 31 -1.79 1.09 13.07
N CYS A 32 -2.56 1.18 11.98
CA CYS A 32 -3.16 2.46 11.56
C CYS A 32 -4.60 2.55 12.06
N PRO A 33 -5.01 3.63 12.75
CA PRO A 33 -6.37 3.79 13.24
C PRO A 33 -7.39 3.94 12.10
N SER A 34 -6.94 4.38 10.93
CA SER A 34 -7.78 4.59 9.75
C SER A 34 -7.83 3.37 8.82
N GLN A 35 -7.15 2.28 9.16
CA GLN A 35 -7.16 1.07 8.34
C GLN A 35 -8.30 0.14 8.76
N PRO A 36 -9.27 -0.14 7.87
CA PRO A 36 -10.38 -1.04 8.17
C PRO A 36 -9.91 -2.44 8.57
N GLY A 37 -10.67 -3.09 9.45
CA GLY A 37 -10.40 -4.45 9.89
C GLY A 37 -9.15 -4.61 10.77
N GLY A 38 -8.57 -3.51 11.26
CA GLY A 38 -7.38 -3.55 12.11
C GLY A 38 -6.14 -4.09 11.38
N LEU A 39 -6.11 -4.01 10.06
CA LEU A 39 -4.96 -4.47 9.28
C LEU A 39 -3.73 -3.60 9.59
N LYS A 40 -2.58 -4.25 9.64
CA LYS A 40 -1.29 -3.58 9.74
C LYS A 40 -0.78 -3.19 8.34
N LEU A 41 0.01 -2.14 8.28
CA LEU A 41 0.72 -1.75 7.06
C LEU A 41 2.12 -1.23 7.38
N THR A 42 3.00 -1.15 6.40
CA THR A 42 4.33 -0.55 6.61
C THR A 42 4.24 0.97 6.73
N ARG A 43 5.24 1.58 7.39
CA ARG A 43 5.38 3.06 7.44
C ARG A 43 5.44 3.67 6.04
N GLU A 44 6.16 3.02 5.13
CA GLU A 44 6.26 3.44 3.73
C GLU A 44 4.89 3.37 3.02
N SER A 45 4.12 2.32 3.24
CA SER A 45 2.76 2.21 2.69
C SER A 45 1.85 3.31 3.22
N CYS A 46 1.99 3.67 4.50
CA CYS A 46 1.23 4.78 5.10
C CYS A 46 1.60 6.11 4.46
N ALA A 47 2.90 6.38 4.29
CA ALA A 47 3.42 7.57 3.61
C ALA A 47 2.92 7.67 2.17
N LYS A 48 2.97 6.58 1.39
CA LYS A 48 2.45 6.53 0.01
C LYS A 48 0.97 6.87 -0.04
N ARG A 49 0.16 6.25 0.82
CA ARG A 49 -1.29 6.55 0.91
C ARG A 49 -1.56 8.01 1.23
N TYR A 50 -0.79 8.61 2.15
CA TYR A 50 -0.89 10.04 2.43
C TYR A 50 -0.53 10.88 1.21
N MET A 51 0.61 10.62 0.56
CA MET A 51 1.03 11.40 -0.60
C MET A 51 -0.01 11.32 -1.73
N THR A 52 -0.46 10.11 -2.06
CA THR A 52 -1.51 9.89 -3.06
C THR A 52 -2.83 10.58 -2.68
N ALA A 53 -3.28 10.48 -1.42
CA ALA A 53 -4.53 11.11 -0.98
C ALA A 53 -4.54 12.64 -1.14
N ASN A 54 -3.35 13.27 -1.13
CA ASN A 54 -3.21 14.73 -1.22
C ASN A 54 -2.76 15.21 -2.62
N GLU A 55 -2.61 14.33 -3.63
CA GLU A 55 -2.38 14.80 -4.99
C GLU A 55 -3.65 15.43 -5.60
N PRO A 56 -3.52 16.45 -6.46
CA PRO A 56 -4.65 17.07 -7.13
C PRO A 56 -5.55 16.10 -7.91
N ARG A 57 -4.99 15.02 -8.46
CA ARG A 57 -5.76 13.99 -9.18
C ARG A 57 -6.76 13.24 -8.28
N TRP A 58 -6.43 13.10 -7.00
CA TRP A 58 -7.20 12.31 -6.04
C TRP A 58 -7.97 13.17 -5.03
N SER A 59 -7.86 14.50 -5.11
CA SER A 59 -8.49 15.45 -4.19
C SER A 59 -10.00 15.59 -4.41
N ASN A 60 -10.48 15.49 -5.64
CA ASN A 60 -11.90 15.61 -5.97
C ASN A 60 -12.55 14.23 -6.16
N ILE A 61 -13.69 14.01 -5.50
CA ILE A 61 -14.55 12.84 -5.70
C ILE A 61 -15.64 13.27 -6.68
N GLY A 62 -15.69 12.64 -7.86
CA GLY A 62 -16.66 12.95 -8.92
C GLY A 62 -17.25 11.69 -9.53
N ALA A 63 -17.91 11.83 -10.69
CA ALA A 63 -18.51 10.75 -11.46
C ALA A 63 -17.46 9.89 -12.19
N GLU A 64 -16.48 9.37 -11.45
CA GLU A 64 -15.44 8.51 -11.99
C GLU A 64 -15.91 7.05 -12.07
N PRO A 65 -15.27 6.22 -12.93
CA PRO A 65 -15.48 4.79 -12.93
C PRO A 65 -15.39 4.19 -11.52
N PHE A 66 -16.25 3.20 -11.23
CA PHE A 66 -16.42 2.64 -9.88
C PHE A 66 -15.09 2.24 -9.20
N HIS A 67 -14.16 1.66 -9.95
CA HIS A 67 -12.85 1.25 -9.40
C HIS A 67 -12.02 2.45 -8.92
N ILE A 68 -12.07 3.58 -9.62
CA ILE A 68 -11.40 4.82 -9.21
C ILE A 68 -12.11 5.43 -8.00
N PHE A 69 -13.44 5.44 -8.02
CA PHE A 69 -14.24 5.90 -6.89
C PHE A 69 -13.88 5.14 -5.60
N VAL A 70 -13.89 3.80 -5.64
CA VAL A 70 -13.53 2.96 -4.48
C VAL A 70 -12.11 3.26 -4.01
N PHE A 71 -11.16 3.42 -4.92
CA PHE A 71 -9.79 3.79 -4.56
C PHE A 71 -9.72 5.15 -3.83
N LYS A 72 -10.40 6.18 -4.37
CA LYS A 72 -10.48 7.51 -3.74
C LYS A 72 -11.12 7.43 -2.36
N MET A 73 -12.21 6.69 -2.21
CA MET A 73 -12.90 6.52 -0.92
C MET A 73 -11.99 5.91 0.16
N ASN A 74 -11.14 4.95 -0.21
CA ASN A 74 -10.17 4.32 0.71
C ASN A 74 -8.99 5.23 1.11
N LEU A 75 -8.84 6.38 0.44
CA LEU A 75 -7.81 7.38 0.73
C LEU A 75 -8.35 8.62 1.45
N VAL A 76 -9.66 8.76 1.60
CA VAL A 76 -10.28 9.95 2.23
C VAL A 76 -9.71 10.19 3.63
N ALA A 77 -9.61 9.14 4.46
CA ALA A 77 -9.05 9.24 5.81
C ALA A 77 -7.55 9.61 5.84
N CYS A 78 -6.84 9.45 4.73
CA CYS A 78 -5.42 9.78 4.60
C CYS A 78 -5.19 11.26 4.20
N ARG A 79 -6.24 12.01 3.82
CA ARG A 79 -6.13 13.44 3.50
C ARG A 79 -5.77 14.22 4.75
N LYS A 80 -4.71 15.05 4.67
CA LYS A 80 -4.18 15.82 5.81
C LYS A 80 -3.89 14.99 7.08
N CYS A 81 -3.69 13.67 6.95
CA CYS A 81 -3.40 12.79 8.08
C CYS A 81 -2.00 13.07 8.64
N GLU A 82 -1.90 13.37 9.94
CA GLU A 82 -0.64 13.72 10.61
C GLU A 82 0.35 12.54 10.64
N ILE A 83 -0.14 11.32 10.90
CA ILE A 83 0.68 10.10 10.92
C ILE A 83 1.34 9.90 9.56
N GLY A 84 0.54 9.98 8.49
CA GLY A 84 1.03 9.82 7.13
C GLY A 84 1.99 10.94 6.71
N ALA A 85 1.71 12.19 7.12
CA ALA A 85 2.60 13.33 6.88
C ALA A 85 3.96 13.16 7.56
N GLY A 86 3.97 12.68 8.81
CA GLY A 86 5.20 12.38 9.56
C GLY A 86 6.07 11.36 8.83
N PHE A 87 5.49 10.22 8.43
CA PHE A 87 6.23 9.19 7.69
C PHE A 87 6.66 9.64 6.30
N ALA A 88 5.83 10.41 5.58
CA ALA A 88 6.22 10.94 4.27
C ALA A 88 7.42 11.87 4.37
N LYS A 89 7.47 12.72 5.41
CA LYS A 89 8.61 13.61 5.69
C LYS A 89 9.86 12.84 6.06
N GLU A 90 9.75 11.87 6.97
CA GLU A 90 10.88 11.05 7.44
C GLU A 90 11.50 10.23 6.30
N LEU A 91 10.66 9.56 5.51
CA LEU A 91 11.08 8.62 4.47
C LEU A 91 11.32 9.27 3.10
N LYS A 92 11.07 10.58 2.96
CA LYS A 92 11.17 11.34 1.69
C LYS A 92 10.37 10.69 0.55
N VAL A 93 9.22 10.11 0.89
CA VAL A 93 8.37 9.38 -0.05
C VAL A 93 7.63 10.35 -0.97
N LYS A 94 7.60 10.03 -2.27
CA LYS A 94 6.77 10.72 -3.26
C LYS A 94 5.48 9.95 -3.49
N ALA A 95 4.48 10.64 -4.04
CA ALA A 95 3.28 9.95 -4.51
C ALA A 95 3.62 8.92 -5.59
N ALA A 96 2.81 7.87 -5.66
CA ALA A 96 2.97 6.74 -6.57
C ALA A 96 2.52 7.06 -8.00
#